data_AF-A0A966P7B7-F1
#
_entry.id   AF-A0A966P7B7-F1
#
_cell.length_a   1.000
_cell.length_b   1.000
_cell.length_c   1.000
_cell.angle_alpha   90.00
_cell.angle_beta   90.00
_cell.angle_gamma   90.00
#
_symmetry.space_group_name_H-M   'P 1'
#
loop_
_entity.id
_entity.type
_entity.pdbx_description
1 polymer ?
#
loop_
_entity_poly.entity_id
_entity_poly.type
_entity_poly.pdbx_seq_one_letter_code
_entity_poly.pdbx_strand_id
1 'polypeptide(L)'
;MEKETKLVRKTLSKVAIIAAVFSLIAAPAHAVNLVGGGATFANPILDACKAEYARFSGDSYVYNSLGSGAGRSGIDKGDYDFGWSDTPHTGSTAPAGMIHLPVVAAPVAILYNIPGIKGQLHLSPTTLTKIFAREITKWNDPLIKADNARNVKTPVFETVRTKTTVGGQTTFTNIVKKDAKGNPVVKRYSQKRINTTLPNLDIVVIYRADSSGTSGILTNYLRAAVPSVWTKNGNNAFDASFPGNINAPANIGKIQSARGSELVSALAAKTPGAITYAEKDYATKNNLGFAKLYNNADVAVDPGAAGTSAFLGSATFNETNGTLNLDYATKNPVAYLLGSTSYALVLTNYPNKEKAAAVKKLMTFVLDECAKRFPATEFAVIDGALYDFNKRLIARIG
;
A
#
# COMPACT_ATOMS: atom_id res chain seq x y z
N MET A 1 -31.39 86.96 -39.47
CA MET A 1 -32.56 86.67 -40.35
C MET A 1 -32.27 85.34 -41.02
N GLU A 2 -33.04 84.27 -40.95
CA GLU A 2 -34.38 84.01 -40.44
C GLU A 2 -34.65 82.52 -40.77
N LYS A 3 -35.30 81.78 -39.84
CA LYS A 3 -36.13 80.57 -40.05
C LYS A 3 -35.45 79.30 -40.63
N GLU A 4 -35.28 78.22 -39.85
CA GLU A 4 -36.29 77.18 -39.57
C GLU A 4 -37.30 76.92 -40.72
N THR A 5 -37.32 75.72 -41.30
CA THR A 5 -38.53 74.84 -41.42
C THR A 5 -38.18 73.50 -42.10
N LYS A 6 -38.29 72.43 -41.30
CA LYS A 6 -38.74 71.04 -41.57
C LYS A 6 -38.85 70.51 -43.03
N LEU A 7 -38.46 69.25 -43.26
CA LEU A 7 -39.32 68.04 -43.10
C LEU A 7 -38.84 66.83 -43.96
N VAL A 8 -38.29 65.81 -43.27
CA VAL A 8 -38.60 64.36 -43.33
C VAL A 8 -38.65 63.59 -44.69
N ARG A 9 -37.99 62.40 -44.62
CA ARG A 9 -38.18 61.10 -45.33
C ARG A 9 -37.39 60.82 -46.62
N LYS A 10 -36.37 59.95 -46.48
CA LYS A 10 -36.26 58.61 -47.12
C LYS A 10 -34.93 57.95 -46.67
N THR A 11 -34.96 57.07 -45.67
CA THR A 11 -35.04 55.59 -45.76
C THR A 11 -33.71 54.86 -46.00
N LEU A 12 -33.42 53.98 -45.03
CA LEU A 12 -32.92 52.60 -45.16
C LEU A 12 -31.40 52.35 -45.21
N SER A 13 -30.92 51.89 -44.04
CA SER A 13 -30.29 50.58 -43.86
C SER A 13 -28.87 50.35 -44.37
N LYS A 14 -27.89 50.46 -43.46
CA LYS A 14 -26.81 49.45 -43.28
C LYS A 14 -26.36 49.43 -41.81
N VAL A 15 -27.05 48.67 -40.96
CA VAL A 15 -26.49 48.24 -39.67
C VAL A 15 -25.60 47.04 -39.98
N ALA A 16 -24.29 47.22 -39.91
CA ALA A 16 -23.35 46.11 -39.91
C ALA A 16 -23.44 45.40 -38.55
N ILE A 17 -24.12 44.25 -38.52
CA ILE A 17 -24.06 43.33 -37.39
C ILE A 17 -22.65 42.73 -37.39
N ILE A 18 -21.78 43.24 -36.50
CA ILE A 18 -20.57 42.51 -36.13
C ILE A 18 -21.07 41.34 -35.27
N ALA A 19 -21.24 40.18 -35.89
CA ALA A 19 -21.36 38.92 -35.17
C ALA A 19 -19.99 38.67 -34.54
N ALA A 20 -19.80 39.15 -33.30
CA ALA A 20 -18.73 38.69 -32.44
C ALA A 20 -18.98 37.19 -32.19
N VAL A 21 -18.35 36.34 -32.99
CA VAL A 21 -18.21 34.92 -32.68
C VAL A 21 -17.30 34.89 -31.45
N PHE A 22 -17.90 34.99 -30.26
CA PHE A 22 -17.32 34.41 -29.08
C PHE A 22 -17.23 32.92 -29.38
N SER A 23 -16.07 32.46 -29.82
CA SER A 23 -15.71 31.07 -29.65
C SER A 23 -15.95 30.78 -28.17
N LEU A 24 -17.02 30.04 -27.84
CA LEU A 24 -17.10 29.37 -26.57
C LEU A 24 -15.84 28.50 -26.50
N ILE A 25 -14.80 29.02 -25.84
CA ILE A 25 -13.81 28.15 -25.24
C ILE A 25 -14.65 27.34 -24.27
N ALA A 26 -14.95 26.10 -24.63
CA ALA A 26 -15.60 25.17 -23.73
C ALA A 26 -14.78 25.25 -22.43
N ALA A 27 -15.39 25.73 -21.35
CA ALA A 27 -14.79 25.59 -20.04
C ALA A 27 -14.43 24.10 -19.91
N PRO A 28 -13.20 23.76 -19.47
CA PRO A 28 -12.88 22.36 -19.26
C PRO A 28 -13.97 21.78 -18.35
N ALA A 29 -14.43 20.57 -18.68
CA ALA A 29 -15.38 19.83 -17.85
C ALA A 29 -14.96 19.98 -16.38
N HIS A 30 -15.91 20.38 -15.51
CA HIS A 30 -15.63 20.82 -14.14
C HIS A 30 -14.66 19.86 -13.43
N ALA A 31 -13.45 20.33 -13.13
CA ALA A 31 -12.45 19.56 -12.39
C ALA A 31 -13.01 19.16 -11.03
N VAL A 32 -13.05 17.86 -10.75
CA VAL A 32 -13.55 17.35 -9.48
C VAL A 32 -12.41 17.25 -8.48
N ASN A 33 -12.60 17.81 -7.29
CA ASN A 33 -11.68 17.64 -6.17
C ASN A 33 -12.20 16.55 -5.24
N LEU A 34 -11.52 15.41 -5.18
CA LEU A 34 -11.89 14.30 -4.29
C LEU A 34 -11.19 14.41 -2.92
N VAL A 35 -11.87 13.97 -1.88
CA VAL A 35 -11.30 13.83 -0.54
C VAL A 35 -11.29 12.36 -0.17
N GLY A 36 -10.13 11.83 0.19
CA GLY A 36 -10.01 10.48 0.70
C GLY A 36 -9.06 10.40 1.89
N GLY A 37 -8.99 9.24 2.51
CA GLY A 37 -8.06 9.01 3.60
C GLY A 37 -8.04 7.55 4.06
N GLY A 38 -7.05 7.24 4.89
CA GLY A 38 -6.94 5.92 5.52
C GLY A 38 -5.52 5.38 5.55
N ALA A 39 -5.38 4.15 5.09
CA ALA A 39 -4.15 3.36 5.17
C ALA A 39 -2.87 4.12 4.79
N THR A 40 -1.94 4.21 5.75
CA THR A 40 -0.61 4.78 5.50
C THR A 40 0.23 3.92 4.54
N PHE A 41 -0.17 2.66 4.33
CA PHE A 41 0.44 1.73 3.39
C PHE A 41 0.30 2.15 1.94
N ALA A 42 -0.87 2.63 1.52
CA ALA A 42 -1.10 3.05 0.15
C ALA A 42 -0.52 4.45 -0.15
N ASN A 43 -0.25 5.23 0.89
CA ASN A 43 0.16 6.62 0.75
C ASN A 43 1.38 6.84 -0.19
N PRO A 44 2.49 6.07 -0.11
CA PRO A 44 3.65 6.32 -0.95
C PRO A 44 3.32 6.28 -2.46
N ILE A 45 2.53 5.30 -2.89
CA ILE A 45 2.17 5.16 -4.31
C ILE A 45 1.10 6.16 -4.74
N LEU A 46 0.13 6.47 -3.86
CA LEU A 46 -0.87 7.50 -4.14
C LEU A 46 -0.19 8.86 -4.29
N ASP A 47 0.60 9.29 -3.31
CA ASP A 47 1.30 10.57 -3.34
C ASP A 47 2.19 10.70 -4.58
N ALA A 48 2.96 9.67 -4.92
CA ALA A 48 3.79 9.64 -6.11
C ALA A 48 2.96 9.86 -7.41
N CYS A 49 1.79 9.22 -7.53
CA CYS A 49 0.99 9.32 -8.76
C CYS A 49 -0.01 10.48 -8.80
N LYS A 50 -0.14 11.26 -7.73
CA LYS A 50 -1.10 12.37 -7.62
C LYS A 50 -0.96 13.40 -8.75
N ALA A 51 0.27 13.85 -9.04
CA ALA A 51 0.52 14.85 -10.08
C ALA A 51 0.21 14.30 -11.49
N GLU A 52 0.51 13.02 -11.73
CA GLU A 52 0.23 12.36 -13.01
C GLU A 52 -1.26 12.15 -13.22
N TYR A 53 -2.00 11.81 -12.16
CA TYR A 53 -3.46 11.73 -12.21
C TYR A 53 -4.05 13.09 -12.60
N ALA A 54 -3.63 14.17 -11.94
CA ALA A 54 -4.15 15.51 -12.24
C ALA A 54 -3.90 15.94 -13.70
N ARG A 55 -2.71 15.61 -14.24
CA ARG A 55 -2.40 15.84 -15.65
C ARG A 55 -3.25 14.99 -16.60
N PHE A 56 -3.56 13.76 -16.21
CA PHE A 56 -4.36 12.83 -17.02
C PHE A 56 -5.84 13.18 -17.04
N SER A 57 -6.43 13.51 -15.89
CA SER A 57 -7.88 13.63 -15.73
C SER A 57 -8.40 15.06 -15.70
N GLY A 58 -7.56 16.03 -15.33
CA GLY A 58 -7.99 17.37 -14.90
C GLY A 58 -8.56 17.42 -13.47
N ASP A 59 -8.81 16.27 -12.84
CA ASP A 59 -9.34 16.14 -11.49
C ASP A 59 -8.19 16.16 -10.46
N SER A 60 -8.50 16.40 -9.19
CA SER A 60 -7.51 16.34 -8.11
C SER A 60 -8.03 15.53 -6.92
N TYR A 61 -7.13 15.16 -6.01
CA TYR A 61 -7.53 14.58 -4.74
C TYR A 61 -6.62 14.98 -3.58
N VAL A 62 -7.18 15.02 -2.39
CA VAL A 62 -6.44 15.09 -1.12
C VAL A 62 -6.56 13.73 -0.43
N TYR A 63 -5.45 13.27 0.17
CA TYR A 63 -5.40 12.00 0.88
C TYR A 63 -4.90 12.18 2.32
N ASN A 64 -5.76 11.88 3.28
CA ASN A 64 -5.45 11.95 4.71
C ASN A 64 -4.88 10.62 5.20
N SER A 65 -3.56 10.50 5.21
CA SER A 65 -2.82 9.30 5.63
C SER A 65 -2.80 9.15 7.16
N LEU A 66 -3.80 8.47 7.73
CA LEU A 66 -4.06 8.41 9.18
C LEU A 66 -4.24 6.97 9.72
N GLY A 67 -4.13 5.96 8.87
CA GLY A 67 -4.34 4.55 9.20
C GLY A 67 -5.72 4.04 8.76
N SER A 68 -5.81 2.73 8.58
CA SER A 68 -6.96 2.05 7.96
C SER A 68 -8.27 2.22 8.75
N GLY A 69 -8.20 2.34 10.07
CA GLY A 69 -9.36 2.70 10.90
C GLY A 69 -9.92 4.08 10.58
N ALA A 70 -9.07 5.07 10.32
CA ALA A 70 -9.51 6.41 9.92
C ALA A 70 -10.14 6.40 8.52
N GLY A 71 -9.61 5.58 7.61
CA GLY A 71 -10.20 5.38 6.28
C GLY A 71 -11.60 4.81 6.35
N ARG A 72 -11.78 3.73 7.14
CA ARG A 72 -13.09 3.12 7.42
C ARG A 72 -14.06 4.11 8.06
N SER A 73 -13.66 4.77 9.15
CA SER A 73 -14.53 5.73 9.82
C SER A 73 -14.90 6.92 8.94
N GLY A 74 -13.99 7.41 8.09
CA GLY A 74 -14.26 8.57 7.24
C GLY A 74 -15.27 8.26 6.14
N ILE A 75 -15.16 7.08 5.50
CA ILE A 75 -16.17 6.67 4.52
C ILE A 75 -17.51 6.31 5.18
N ASP A 76 -17.50 5.70 6.37
CA ASP A 76 -18.73 5.39 7.13
C ASP A 76 -19.55 6.66 7.46
N LYS A 77 -18.86 7.77 7.73
CA LYS A 77 -19.47 9.07 8.06
C LYS A 77 -19.84 9.91 6.83
N GLY A 78 -19.39 9.51 5.64
CA GLY A 78 -19.52 10.32 4.43
C GLY A 78 -18.54 11.50 4.36
N ASP A 79 -17.52 11.53 5.21
CA ASP A 79 -16.46 12.57 5.20
C ASP A 79 -15.52 12.40 3.99
N TYR A 80 -15.42 11.18 3.46
CA TYR A 80 -14.54 10.83 2.35
C TYR A 80 -15.32 10.30 1.14
N ASP A 81 -14.94 10.76 -0.05
CA ASP A 81 -15.38 10.22 -1.34
C ASP A 81 -14.84 8.79 -1.55
N PHE A 82 -13.67 8.48 -0.98
CA PHE A 82 -13.09 7.14 -0.99
C PHE A 82 -12.23 6.90 0.27
N GLY A 83 -12.34 5.71 0.85
CA GLY A 83 -11.51 5.27 1.98
C GLY A 83 -10.37 4.36 1.52
N TRP A 84 -9.41 4.11 2.40
CA TRP A 84 -8.35 3.12 2.18
C TRP A 84 -8.10 2.27 3.43
N SER A 85 -7.98 0.96 3.25
CA SER A 85 -7.75 0.01 4.35
C SER A 85 -6.97 -1.22 3.88
N ASP A 86 -5.94 -1.63 4.63
CA ASP A 86 -5.12 -2.82 4.28
C ASP A 86 -5.76 -4.14 4.71
N THR A 87 -6.89 -4.07 5.40
CA THR A 87 -7.72 -5.21 5.72
C THR A 87 -9.16 -4.92 5.30
N PRO A 88 -9.99 -5.94 5.05
CA PRO A 88 -11.41 -5.75 4.81
C PRO A 88 -12.10 -4.88 5.89
N HIS A 89 -13.05 -4.05 5.45
CA HIS A 89 -14.03 -3.38 6.29
C HIS A 89 -15.35 -4.16 6.26
N THR A 90 -15.51 -5.03 7.25
CA THR A 90 -16.69 -5.88 7.40
C THR A 90 -17.47 -5.55 8.68
N GLY A 91 -17.24 -4.36 9.25
CA GLY A 91 -17.95 -3.90 10.44
C GLY A 91 -19.42 -3.59 10.13
N SER A 92 -20.29 -3.67 11.13
CA SER A 92 -21.72 -3.33 11.00
C SER A 92 -21.97 -1.86 10.63
N THR A 93 -20.97 -0.99 10.81
CA THR A 93 -21.02 0.42 10.43
C THR A 93 -20.72 0.66 8.95
N ALA A 94 -20.26 -0.37 8.21
CA ALA A 94 -19.93 -0.23 6.79
C ALA A 94 -21.18 0.16 5.98
N PRO A 95 -21.10 1.25 5.17
CA PRO A 95 -22.17 1.65 4.27
C PRO A 95 -22.68 0.52 3.37
N ALA A 96 -23.99 0.51 3.14
CA ALA A 96 -24.60 -0.37 2.16
C ALA A 96 -24.00 -0.13 0.76
N GLY A 97 -23.71 -1.20 0.03
CA GLY A 97 -23.08 -1.11 -1.28
C GLY A 97 -21.59 -0.77 -1.25
N MET A 98 -20.94 -0.80 -0.08
CA MET A 98 -19.47 -0.71 -0.03
C MET A 98 -18.82 -1.93 -0.70
N ILE A 99 -17.81 -1.66 -1.52
CA ILE A 99 -16.93 -2.67 -2.12
C ILE A 99 -15.46 -2.32 -1.86
N HIS A 100 -14.63 -3.35 -1.88
CA HIS A 100 -13.20 -3.30 -1.60
C HIS A 100 -12.43 -3.51 -2.89
N LEU A 101 -11.67 -2.52 -3.31
CA LEU A 101 -10.89 -2.59 -4.54
C LEU A 101 -9.42 -2.84 -4.17
N PRO A 102 -8.90 -4.07 -4.27
CA PRO A 102 -7.49 -4.36 -4.03
C PRO A 102 -6.63 -3.85 -5.19
N VAL A 103 -6.54 -2.52 -5.36
CA VAL A 103 -5.89 -1.84 -6.50
C VAL A 103 -4.45 -1.40 -6.23
N VAL A 104 -3.96 -1.60 -5.00
CA VAL A 104 -2.56 -1.37 -4.63
C VAL A 104 -2.04 -2.61 -3.92
N ALA A 105 -0.83 -3.05 -4.26
CA ALA A 105 -0.19 -4.22 -3.69
C ALA A 105 1.28 -3.95 -3.33
N ALA A 106 1.71 -4.33 -2.14
CA ALA A 106 3.10 -4.16 -1.69
C ALA A 106 3.45 -5.12 -0.54
N PRO A 107 4.74 -5.24 -0.19
CA PRO A 107 5.17 -5.97 1.00
C PRO A 107 5.07 -5.10 2.26
N VAL A 108 4.62 -5.69 3.36
CA VAL A 108 4.95 -5.20 4.71
C VAL A 108 6.34 -5.73 5.07
N ALA A 109 7.32 -4.83 5.18
CA ALA A 109 8.67 -5.17 5.56
C ALA A 109 8.83 -5.20 7.08
N ILE A 110 9.66 -6.12 7.58
CA ILE A 110 10.11 -6.12 8.98
C ILE A 110 11.36 -5.27 9.06
N LEU A 111 11.26 -4.12 9.71
CA LEU A 111 12.32 -3.13 9.82
C LEU A 111 13.04 -3.29 11.15
N TYR A 112 14.34 -3.05 11.19
CA TYR A 112 15.14 -3.16 12.41
C TYR A 112 16.22 -2.09 12.52
N ASN A 113 16.58 -1.79 13.77
CA ASN A 113 17.71 -0.95 14.13
C ASN A 113 18.65 -1.77 15.02
N ILE A 114 19.68 -2.37 14.41
CA ILE A 114 20.70 -3.15 15.13
C ILE A 114 22.05 -2.50 14.80
N PRO A 115 22.55 -1.57 15.65
CA PRO A 115 23.79 -0.86 15.37
C PRO A 115 24.96 -1.83 15.13
N GLY A 116 25.71 -1.59 14.06
CA GLY A 116 26.89 -2.38 13.71
C GLY A 116 26.63 -3.77 13.14
N ILE A 117 25.37 -4.15 12.86
CA ILE A 117 25.08 -5.42 12.19
C ILE A 117 25.75 -5.47 10.81
N LYS A 118 26.42 -6.59 10.51
CA LYS A 118 27.05 -6.84 9.21
C LYS A 118 26.20 -7.81 8.41
N GLY A 119 25.65 -7.34 7.29
CA GLY A 119 24.75 -8.11 6.45
C GLY A 119 23.28 -7.91 6.83
N GLN A 120 22.42 -8.72 6.23
CA GLN A 120 20.97 -8.61 6.37
C GLN A 120 20.44 -9.66 7.32
N LEU A 121 19.50 -9.26 8.18
CA LEU A 121 18.82 -10.17 9.09
C LEU A 121 17.90 -11.11 8.31
N HIS A 122 17.90 -12.38 8.68
CA HIS A 122 16.98 -13.40 8.20
C HIS A 122 16.14 -13.90 9.38
N LEU A 123 14.83 -14.05 9.19
CA LEU A 123 13.93 -14.52 10.24
C LEU A 123 12.98 -15.58 9.70
N SER A 124 12.86 -16.69 10.41
CA SER A 124 11.83 -17.69 10.16
C SER A 124 10.48 -17.20 10.72
N PRO A 125 9.35 -17.78 10.27
CA PRO A 125 8.05 -17.45 10.83
C PRO A 125 8.01 -17.65 12.36
N THR A 126 8.58 -18.75 12.85
CA THR A 126 8.70 -19.05 14.29
C THR A 126 9.46 -17.96 15.04
N THR A 127 10.66 -17.60 14.57
CA THR A 127 11.48 -16.58 15.23
C THR A 127 10.80 -15.22 15.21
N LEU A 128 10.23 -14.82 14.07
CA LEU A 128 9.51 -13.55 13.96
C LEU A 128 8.33 -13.48 14.93
N THR A 129 7.49 -14.52 14.97
CA THR A 129 6.34 -14.58 15.87
C THR A 129 6.77 -14.51 17.33
N LYS A 130 7.83 -15.24 17.72
CA LYS A 130 8.35 -15.21 19.09
C LYS A 130 8.97 -13.86 19.48
N ILE A 131 9.58 -13.14 18.55
CA ILE A 131 10.05 -11.76 18.79
C ILE A 131 8.86 -10.84 19.09
N PHE A 132 7.85 -10.82 18.22
CA PHE A 132 6.68 -9.95 18.39
C PHE A 132 5.78 -10.36 19.57
N ALA A 133 5.76 -11.64 19.95
CA ALA A 133 5.10 -12.14 21.15
C ALA A 133 5.91 -11.92 22.45
N ARG A 134 7.13 -11.36 22.33
CA ARG A 134 8.09 -11.12 23.43
C ARG A 134 8.64 -12.37 24.12
N GLU A 135 8.53 -13.55 23.51
CA GLU A 135 9.23 -14.76 23.97
C GLU A 135 10.73 -14.70 23.68
N ILE A 136 11.13 -14.04 22.59
CA ILE A 136 12.53 -13.72 22.29
C ILE A 136 12.77 -12.25 22.64
N THR A 137 13.79 -11.98 23.47
CA THR A 137 14.01 -10.65 24.06
C THR A 137 15.37 -10.04 23.75
N LYS A 138 16.29 -10.80 23.14
CA LYS A 138 17.64 -10.34 22.79
C LYS A 138 18.01 -10.76 21.37
N TRP A 139 18.78 -9.93 20.68
CA TRP A 139 19.19 -10.16 19.30
C TRP A 139 20.13 -11.35 19.10
N ASN A 140 20.86 -11.74 20.14
CA ASN A 140 21.76 -12.91 20.12
C ASN A 140 21.08 -14.22 20.57
N ASP A 141 19.75 -14.26 20.61
CA ASP A 141 18.97 -15.45 20.93
C ASP A 141 19.37 -16.64 20.01
N PRO A 142 19.42 -17.88 20.54
CA PRO A 142 19.79 -19.06 19.75
C PRO A 142 18.95 -19.26 18.48
N LEU A 143 17.65 -18.93 18.49
CA LEU A 143 16.78 -19.08 17.31
C LEU A 143 17.13 -18.04 16.23
N ILE A 144 17.37 -16.79 16.63
CA ILE A 144 17.83 -15.75 15.68
C ILE A 144 19.20 -16.13 15.11
N LYS A 145 20.12 -16.63 15.95
CA LYS A 145 21.43 -17.12 15.48
C LYS A 145 21.27 -18.28 14.49
N ALA A 146 20.40 -19.25 14.75
CA ALA A 146 20.16 -20.37 13.86
C ALA A 146 19.64 -19.91 12.49
N ASP A 147 18.69 -18.97 12.46
CA ASP A 147 18.20 -18.36 11.22
C ASP A 147 19.29 -17.61 10.46
N ASN A 148 20.32 -17.10 11.15
CA ASN A 148 21.37 -16.26 10.56
C ASN A 148 22.75 -16.95 10.46
N ALA A 149 22.82 -18.26 10.68
CA ALA A 149 24.05 -19.06 10.64
C ALA A 149 23.87 -20.36 9.82
N ARG A 150 23.24 -20.25 8.64
CA ARG A 150 22.92 -21.40 7.79
C ARG A 150 23.16 -21.15 6.30
N ASN A 151 23.05 -22.20 5.49
CA ASN A 151 23.02 -22.07 4.04
C ASN A 151 21.64 -21.57 3.62
N VAL A 152 21.61 -20.45 2.90
CA VAL A 152 20.36 -19.77 2.53
C VAL A 152 20.14 -19.85 1.04
N LYS A 153 18.95 -20.30 0.66
CA LYS A 153 18.43 -20.25 -0.71
C LYS A 153 17.65 -18.94 -0.89
N THR A 154 17.95 -18.19 -1.96
CA THR A 154 17.29 -16.93 -2.30
C THR A 154 17.00 -16.88 -3.79
N PRO A 155 15.80 -16.44 -4.22
CA PRO A 155 15.48 -16.28 -5.64
C PRO A 155 16.26 -15.10 -6.22
N VAL A 156 16.84 -15.30 -7.40
CA VAL A 156 17.44 -14.24 -8.21
C VAL A 156 16.59 -14.09 -9.47
N PHE A 157 15.97 -12.92 -9.63
CA PHE A 157 15.05 -12.66 -10.73
C PHE A 157 15.77 -12.24 -12.00
N GLU A 158 15.18 -12.59 -13.15
CA GLU A 158 15.52 -11.93 -14.41
C GLU A 158 14.96 -10.51 -14.38
N THR A 159 15.72 -9.53 -14.90
CA THR A 159 15.29 -8.14 -14.96
C THR A 159 15.22 -7.64 -16.40
N VAL A 160 14.30 -6.72 -16.65
CA VAL A 160 14.15 -6.02 -17.91
C VAL A 160 14.27 -4.52 -17.66
N ARG A 161 14.97 -3.83 -18.56
CA ARG A 161 15.12 -2.38 -18.49
C ARG A 161 13.87 -1.72 -19.04
N THR A 162 13.11 -1.07 -18.17
CA THR A 162 11.83 -0.44 -18.51
C THR A 162 11.98 1.07 -18.53
N LYS A 163 11.44 1.69 -19.58
CA LYS A 163 11.34 3.14 -19.72
C LYS A 163 10.08 3.62 -18.98
N THR A 164 10.22 4.56 -18.06
CA THR A 164 9.10 5.24 -17.41
C THR A 164 9.17 6.74 -17.68
N THR A 165 8.01 7.37 -17.90
CA THR A 165 7.90 8.82 -18.08
C THR A 165 6.99 9.38 -17.00
N VAL A 166 7.51 10.31 -16.21
CA VAL A 166 6.78 11.04 -15.16
C VAL A 166 7.03 12.53 -15.37
N GLY A 167 5.97 13.33 -15.51
CA GLY A 167 6.08 14.76 -15.75
C GLY A 167 6.95 15.17 -16.94
N GLY A 168 6.93 14.36 -18.00
CA GLY A 168 7.76 14.57 -19.18
C GLY A 168 9.23 14.14 -19.03
N GLN A 169 9.67 13.78 -17.82
CA GLN A 169 11.01 13.24 -17.58
C GLN A 169 11.00 11.73 -17.78
N THR A 170 11.95 11.25 -18.59
CA THR A 170 12.15 9.82 -18.85
C THR A 170 13.26 9.26 -17.97
N THR A 171 12.98 8.16 -17.28
CA THR A 171 13.97 7.36 -16.55
C THR A 171 13.95 5.91 -17.04
N PHE A 172 15.07 5.21 -16.87
CA PHE A 172 15.16 3.77 -17.12
C PHE A 172 15.39 3.04 -15.81
N THR A 173 14.50 2.10 -15.48
CA THR A 173 14.59 1.30 -14.26
C THR A 173 14.59 -0.17 -14.63
N ASN A 174 15.46 -0.96 -13.99
CA ASN A 174 15.41 -2.41 -14.12
C ASN A 174 14.29 -2.94 -13.22
N ILE A 175 13.28 -3.55 -13.80
CA ILE A 175 12.19 -4.20 -13.07
C ILE A 175 12.28 -5.71 -13.24
N VAL A 176 11.65 -6.46 -12.33
CA VAL A 176 11.55 -7.92 -12.46
C VAL A 176 10.73 -8.28 -13.70
N LYS A 177 11.30 -9.15 -14.53
CA LYS A 177 10.59 -9.70 -15.70
C LYS A 177 9.46 -10.59 -15.24
N LYS A 178 8.31 -10.47 -15.89
CA LYS A 178 7.15 -11.36 -15.70
C LYS A 178 6.97 -12.28 -16.91
N ASP A 179 6.44 -13.48 -16.66
CA ASP A 179 6.05 -14.41 -17.72
C ASP A 179 4.69 -14.01 -18.34
N ALA A 180 4.21 -14.78 -19.33
CA ALA A 180 2.92 -14.53 -19.98
C ALA A 180 1.71 -14.63 -19.03
N LYS A 181 1.88 -15.23 -17.85
CA LYS A 181 0.86 -15.37 -16.80
C LYS A 181 1.00 -14.30 -15.71
N GLY A 182 1.94 -13.36 -15.84
CA GLY A 182 2.21 -12.31 -14.85
C GLY A 182 3.12 -12.75 -13.68
N ASN A 183 3.64 -13.98 -13.69
CA ASN A 183 4.49 -14.46 -12.60
C ASN A 183 5.93 -13.94 -12.74
N PRO A 184 6.61 -13.60 -11.63
CA PRO A 184 8.03 -13.25 -11.66
C PRO A 184 8.91 -14.36 -12.24
N VAL A 185 9.77 -14.02 -13.19
CA VAL A 185 10.71 -14.97 -13.80
C VAL A 185 11.95 -15.11 -12.91
N VAL A 186 12.10 -16.29 -12.29
CA VAL A 186 13.31 -16.64 -11.53
C VAL A 186 14.41 -17.06 -12.49
N LYS A 187 15.49 -16.28 -12.58
CA LYS A 187 16.68 -16.60 -13.38
C LYS A 187 17.44 -17.79 -12.79
N ARG A 188 17.60 -17.81 -11.47
CA ARG A 188 18.24 -18.90 -10.70
C ARG A 188 17.94 -18.75 -9.21
N TYR A 189 18.29 -19.75 -8.43
CA TYR A 189 18.41 -19.61 -6.98
C TYR A 189 19.89 -19.46 -6.61
N SER A 190 20.22 -18.47 -5.78
CA SER A 190 21.52 -18.41 -5.14
C SER A 190 21.51 -19.22 -3.84
N GLN A 191 22.62 -19.91 -3.56
CA GLN A 191 22.88 -20.52 -2.26
C GLN A 191 24.12 -19.87 -1.65
N LYS A 192 24.00 -19.33 -0.44
CA LYS A 192 25.11 -18.70 0.27
C LYS A 192 25.06 -19.09 1.74
N ARG A 193 26.20 -19.50 2.30
CA ARG A 193 26.35 -19.60 3.75
C ARG A 193 26.36 -18.20 4.34
N ILE A 194 25.41 -17.92 5.22
CA ILE A 194 25.42 -16.70 6.01
C ILE A 194 25.91 -17.01 7.42
N ASN A 195 26.56 -16.03 8.04
CA ASN A 195 26.94 -16.06 9.44
C ASN A 195 26.96 -14.62 9.94
N THR A 196 25.79 -14.13 10.36
CA THR A 196 25.63 -12.75 10.84
C THR A 196 26.01 -12.69 12.31
N THR A 197 26.96 -11.81 12.66
CA THR A 197 27.28 -11.54 14.06
C THR A 197 26.16 -10.73 14.70
N LEU A 198 25.51 -11.29 15.73
CA LEU A 198 24.38 -10.69 16.42
C LEU A 198 24.78 -10.19 17.81
N PRO A 199 24.47 -8.93 18.17
CA PRO A 199 24.85 -8.36 19.46
C PRO A 199 24.01 -8.89 20.61
N ASN A 200 24.56 -8.89 21.83
CA ASN A 200 23.79 -9.04 23.07
C ASN A 200 23.02 -7.75 23.38
N LEU A 201 22.10 -7.40 22.49
CA LEU A 201 21.29 -6.19 22.56
C LEU A 201 19.85 -6.59 22.81
N ASP A 202 19.18 -5.88 23.72
CA ASP A 202 17.75 -6.10 23.96
C ASP A 202 16.93 -5.73 22.73
N ILE A 203 15.87 -6.49 22.49
CA ILE A 203 14.90 -6.19 21.44
C ILE A 203 13.88 -5.21 22.00
N VAL A 204 13.58 -4.17 21.22
CA VAL A 204 12.47 -3.25 21.48
C VAL A 204 11.45 -3.41 20.35
N VAL A 205 10.27 -3.93 20.67
CA VAL A 205 9.17 -4.05 19.70
C VAL A 205 8.45 -2.72 19.60
N ILE A 206 8.38 -2.14 18.40
CA ILE A 206 7.60 -0.93 18.12
C ILE A 206 6.42 -1.30 17.24
N TYR A 207 5.21 -1.08 17.76
CA TYR A 207 3.97 -1.39 17.08
C TYR A 207 3.14 -0.14 16.77
N ARG A 208 2.12 -0.30 15.93
CA ARG A 208 1.18 0.77 15.57
C ARG A 208 0.09 0.95 16.64
N ALA A 209 0.03 2.12 17.25
CA ALA A 209 -0.96 2.48 18.27
C ALA A 209 -2.36 2.76 17.70
N ASP A 210 -2.43 3.14 16.42
CA ASP A 210 -3.69 3.37 15.71
C ASP A 210 -4.28 2.07 15.14
N SER A 211 -5.58 2.07 14.84
CA SER A 211 -6.22 0.97 14.11
C SER A 211 -5.65 0.90 12.69
N SER A 212 -4.68 0.00 12.51
CA SER A 212 -3.77 -0.06 11.38
C SER A 212 -3.98 -1.36 10.61
N GLY A 213 -4.21 -1.25 9.29
CA GLY A 213 -4.32 -2.43 8.45
C GLY A 213 -2.98 -3.15 8.31
N THR A 214 -1.85 -2.42 8.32
CA THR A 214 -0.50 -3.01 8.41
C THR A 214 -0.35 -3.90 9.65
N SER A 215 -0.92 -3.52 10.80
CA SER A 215 -0.99 -4.38 11.99
C SER A 215 -1.87 -5.60 11.76
N GLY A 216 -3.01 -5.42 11.09
CA GLY A 216 -3.88 -6.52 10.69
C GLY A 216 -3.15 -7.53 9.81
N ILE A 217 -2.41 -7.08 8.79
CA ILE A 217 -1.59 -7.93 7.91
C ILE A 217 -0.58 -8.72 8.74
N LEU A 218 0.21 -8.03 9.58
CA LEU A 218 1.21 -8.70 10.42
C LEU A 218 0.56 -9.74 11.34
N THR A 219 -0.44 -9.35 12.12
CA THR A 219 -1.04 -10.23 13.14
C THR A 219 -1.81 -11.39 12.53
N ASN A 220 -2.45 -11.21 11.37
CA ASN A 220 -3.04 -12.32 10.60
C ASN A 220 -1.96 -13.31 10.15
N TYR A 221 -0.82 -12.83 9.65
CA TYR A 221 0.30 -13.68 9.29
C TYR A 221 0.89 -14.43 10.50
N LEU A 222 1.16 -13.73 11.61
CA LEU A 222 1.71 -14.36 12.82
C LEU A 222 0.78 -15.45 13.36
N ARG A 223 -0.53 -15.19 13.37
CA ARG A 223 -1.57 -16.16 13.73
C ARG A 223 -1.56 -17.37 12.79
N ALA A 224 -1.54 -17.14 11.48
CA ALA A 224 -1.59 -18.22 10.50
C ALA A 224 -0.31 -19.08 10.53
N ALA A 225 0.84 -18.46 10.69
CA ALA A 225 2.13 -19.13 10.61
C ALA A 225 2.47 -19.92 11.88
N VAL A 226 2.16 -19.39 13.07
CA VAL A 226 2.57 -19.99 14.35
C VAL A 226 1.46 -19.84 15.39
N PRO A 227 0.30 -20.50 15.20
CA PRO A 227 -0.87 -20.34 16.06
C PRO A 227 -0.64 -20.81 17.51
N SER A 228 0.37 -21.65 17.74
CA SER A 228 0.79 -22.07 19.08
C SER A 228 1.46 -20.96 19.90
N VAL A 229 2.01 -19.93 19.24
CA VAL A 229 2.60 -18.74 19.90
C VAL A 229 1.65 -17.55 19.79
N TRP A 230 1.14 -17.26 18.59
CA TRP A 230 0.17 -16.17 18.37
C TRP A 230 -1.27 -16.70 18.53
N THR A 231 -1.70 -16.78 19.78
CA THR A 231 -2.93 -17.49 20.18
C THR A 231 -4.23 -16.69 19.96
N LYS A 232 -4.14 -15.37 19.72
CA LYS A 232 -5.30 -14.53 19.42
C LYS A 232 -5.50 -14.38 17.91
N ASN A 233 -6.73 -14.09 17.50
CA ASN A 233 -7.04 -13.72 16.12
C ASN A 233 -6.29 -12.45 15.72
N GLY A 234 -5.96 -12.30 14.44
CA GLY A 234 -5.38 -11.07 13.92
C GLY A 234 -6.33 -9.88 14.09
N ASN A 235 -5.76 -8.70 14.29
CA ASN A 235 -6.51 -7.48 14.55
C ASN A 235 -5.73 -6.24 14.09
N ASN A 236 -6.45 -5.20 13.68
CA ASN A 236 -5.85 -3.92 13.31
C ASN A 236 -5.33 -3.12 14.50
N ALA A 237 -5.86 -3.39 15.70
CA ALA A 237 -5.27 -2.98 16.96
C ALA A 237 -4.30 -4.08 17.42
N PHE A 238 -3.00 -3.81 17.37
CA PHE A 238 -1.97 -4.81 17.66
C PHE A 238 -2.07 -5.34 19.09
N ASP A 239 -2.32 -4.45 20.05
CA ASP A 239 -2.49 -4.76 21.47
C ASP A 239 -3.68 -5.69 21.73
N ALA A 240 -4.77 -5.55 20.97
CA ALA A 240 -5.92 -6.45 21.02
C ALA A 240 -5.57 -7.88 20.53
N SER A 241 -4.59 -8.02 19.62
CA SER A 241 -4.11 -9.30 19.11
C SER A 241 -2.89 -9.86 19.87
N PHE A 242 -2.27 -9.07 20.74
CA PHE A 242 -1.06 -9.50 21.46
C PHE A 242 -1.36 -10.71 22.37
N PRO A 243 -0.63 -11.85 22.26
CA PRO A 243 -0.98 -13.10 22.94
C PRO A 243 -0.80 -13.06 24.47
N GLY A 244 -0.05 -12.10 25.02
CA GLY A 244 0.16 -11.91 26.46
C GLY A 244 -0.50 -10.65 27.04
N ASN A 245 0.00 -10.21 28.20
CA ASN A 245 -0.30 -8.88 28.74
C ASN A 245 0.75 -7.89 28.23
N ILE A 246 0.35 -7.03 27.28
CA ILE A 246 1.24 -6.03 26.70
C ILE A 246 1.79 -5.05 27.76
N ASN A 247 1.03 -4.80 28.83
CA ASN A 247 1.36 -3.90 29.93
C ASN A 247 2.09 -4.59 31.09
N ALA A 248 2.53 -5.84 30.93
CA ALA A 248 3.30 -6.53 31.97
C ALA A 248 4.60 -5.77 32.30
N PRO A 249 5.09 -5.79 33.55
CA PRO A 249 6.31 -5.09 33.94
C PRO A 249 7.54 -5.40 33.06
N ALA A 250 7.66 -6.65 32.57
CA ALA A 250 8.74 -7.08 31.68
C ALA A 250 8.73 -6.41 30.29
N ASN A 251 7.64 -5.74 29.92
CA ASN A 251 7.48 -5.02 28.65
C ASN A 251 7.76 -3.52 28.77
N ILE A 252 7.91 -2.98 29.98
CA ILE A 252 8.17 -1.55 30.19
C ILE A 252 9.46 -1.16 29.47
N GLY A 253 9.36 -0.20 28.54
CA GLY A 253 10.47 0.26 27.70
C GLY A 253 10.92 -0.72 26.60
N LYS A 254 10.39 -1.96 26.56
CA LYS A 254 10.68 -3.00 25.56
C LYS A 254 9.58 -3.17 24.53
N ILE A 255 8.38 -2.67 24.82
CA ILE A 255 7.33 -2.43 23.84
C ILE A 255 7.04 -0.94 23.82
N GLN A 256 7.06 -0.35 22.64
CA GLN A 256 6.69 1.05 22.41
C GLN A 256 5.70 1.13 21.25
N SER A 257 5.05 2.28 21.09
CA SER A 257 4.11 2.47 20.00
C SER A 257 4.12 3.89 19.46
N ALA A 258 3.73 4.02 18.19
CA ALA A 258 3.48 5.29 17.54
C ALA A 258 2.34 5.14 16.53
N ARG A 259 1.79 6.25 16.05
CA ARG A 259 0.67 6.26 15.09
C ARG A 259 1.19 6.43 13.66
N GLY A 260 0.72 5.61 12.72
CA GLY A 260 1.16 5.66 11.32
C GLY A 260 2.52 5.01 11.05
N SER A 261 2.72 4.52 9.82
CA SER A 261 3.98 3.91 9.36
C SER A 261 5.20 4.86 9.48
N GLU A 262 4.98 6.15 9.21
CA GLU A 262 6.00 7.20 9.32
C GLU A 262 6.57 7.27 10.75
N LEU A 263 5.71 7.39 11.77
CA LEU A 263 6.17 7.63 13.14
C LEU A 263 6.71 6.36 13.80
N VAL A 264 6.19 5.16 13.49
CA VAL A 264 6.79 3.92 14.01
C VAL A 264 8.19 3.70 13.43
N SER A 265 8.40 4.04 12.17
CA SER A 265 9.71 3.91 11.52
C SER A 265 10.70 4.97 12.05
N ALA A 266 10.25 6.21 12.23
CA ALA A 266 11.07 7.27 12.82
C ALA A 266 11.46 6.96 14.28
N LEU A 267 10.54 6.36 15.06
CA LEU A 267 10.84 5.91 16.42
C LEU A 267 11.83 4.74 16.42
N ALA A 268 11.67 3.77 15.51
CA ALA A 268 12.61 2.66 15.35
C ALA A 268 14.03 3.14 15.01
N ALA A 269 14.16 4.14 14.16
CA ALA A 269 15.46 4.71 13.79
C ALA A 269 16.22 5.32 14.97
N LYS A 270 15.49 5.84 15.96
CA LYS A 270 16.06 6.44 17.19
C LYS A 270 16.25 5.44 18.33
N THR A 271 15.83 4.18 18.14
CA THR A 271 15.79 3.17 19.20
C THR A 271 16.71 2.00 18.87
N PRO A 272 17.96 1.98 19.40
CA PRO A 272 18.83 0.82 19.28
C PRO A 272 18.15 -0.46 19.76
N GLY A 273 18.20 -1.51 18.94
CA GLY A 273 17.57 -2.79 19.21
C GLY A 273 16.12 -2.87 18.71
N ALA A 274 15.59 -1.83 18.07
CA ALA A 274 14.22 -1.81 17.61
C ALA A 274 13.93 -2.84 16.51
N ILE A 275 12.72 -3.37 16.54
CA ILE A 275 12.06 -4.08 15.44
C ILE A 275 10.65 -3.51 15.26
N THR A 276 10.26 -3.25 14.01
CA THR A 276 8.92 -2.75 13.65
C THR A 276 8.49 -3.29 12.29
N TYR A 277 7.32 -2.88 11.83
CA TYR A 277 6.72 -3.30 10.56
C TYR A 277 6.13 -2.08 9.84
N ALA A 278 6.55 -1.89 8.60
CA ALA A 278 6.07 -0.82 7.74
C ALA A 278 6.42 -1.16 6.28
N GLU A 279 6.00 -0.31 5.36
CA GLU A 279 6.33 -0.41 3.95
C GLU A 279 7.85 -0.18 3.77
N LYS A 280 8.47 -0.90 2.84
CA LYS A 280 9.94 -0.91 2.66
C LYS A 280 10.54 0.47 2.46
N ASP A 281 9.82 1.38 1.80
CA ASP A 281 10.28 2.75 1.54
C ASP A 281 10.58 3.53 2.83
N TYR A 282 9.85 3.25 3.92
CA TYR A 282 10.13 3.87 5.22
C TYR A 282 11.46 3.40 5.81
N ALA A 283 11.96 2.22 5.44
CA ALA A 283 13.27 1.74 5.85
C ALA A 283 14.37 2.62 5.25
N THR A 284 14.30 2.85 3.93
CA THR A 284 15.23 3.71 3.20
C THR A 284 15.19 5.13 3.74
N LYS A 285 13.99 5.69 3.93
CA LYS A 285 13.80 7.05 4.45
C LYS A 285 14.41 7.25 5.84
N ASN A 286 14.42 6.21 6.67
CA ASN A 286 14.86 6.28 8.07
C ASN A 286 16.22 5.60 8.33
N ASN A 287 16.93 5.16 7.28
CA ASN A 287 18.19 4.41 7.39
C ASN A 287 18.08 3.17 8.30
N LEU A 288 16.96 2.45 8.19
CA LEU A 288 16.73 1.19 8.89
C LEU A 288 17.13 0.00 8.02
N GLY A 289 17.57 -1.08 8.68
CA GLY A 289 17.64 -2.38 8.02
C GLY A 289 16.25 -2.97 7.81
N PHE A 290 16.11 -3.90 6.85
CA PHE A 290 14.91 -4.71 6.70
C PHE A 290 15.27 -6.19 6.55
N ALA A 291 14.49 -7.07 7.16
CA ALA A 291 14.77 -8.50 7.19
C ALA A 291 14.29 -9.22 5.92
N LYS A 292 15.03 -10.27 5.54
CA LYS A 292 14.50 -11.34 4.69
C LYS A 292 13.71 -12.31 5.54
N LEU A 293 12.59 -12.80 5.01
CA LEU A 293 11.77 -13.79 5.71
C LEU A 293 11.86 -15.14 5.01
N TYR A 294 12.04 -16.21 5.80
CA TYR A 294 11.87 -17.56 5.28
C TYR A 294 10.39 -17.85 5.05
N ASN A 295 10.04 -18.35 3.88
CA ASN A 295 8.70 -18.84 3.57
C ASN A 295 8.57 -20.35 3.85
N ASN A 296 7.39 -20.91 3.60
CA ASN A 296 7.09 -22.33 3.84
C ASN A 296 7.86 -23.31 2.92
N ALA A 297 8.65 -22.79 1.96
CA ALA A 297 9.57 -23.56 1.13
C ALA A 297 11.03 -23.45 1.61
N ASP A 298 11.26 -22.90 2.81
CA ASP A 298 12.59 -22.65 3.40
C ASP A 298 13.48 -21.77 2.50
N VAL A 299 12.86 -20.84 1.77
CA VAL A 299 13.53 -19.84 0.93
C VAL A 299 13.46 -18.48 1.61
N ALA A 300 14.59 -17.80 1.74
CA ALA A 300 14.63 -16.44 2.23
C ALA A 300 14.28 -15.45 1.11
N VAL A 301 13.20 -14.70 1.31
CA VAL A 301 12.66 -13.77 0.33
C VAL A 301 12.74 -12.34 0.87
N ASP A 302 13.18 -11.40 0.02
CA ASP A 302 13.14 -9.98 0.35
C ASP A 302 11.71 -9.43 0.30
N PRO A 303 11.39 -8.41 1.11
CA PRO A 303 10.20 -7.60 0.86
C PRO A 303 10.36 -6.90 -0.49
N GLY A 304 9.57 -7.29 -1.48
CA GLY A 304 9.56 -6.65 -2.80
C GLY A 304 8.34 -7.01 -3.63
N ALA A 305 8.19 -6.31 -4.76
CA ALA A 305 7.08 -6.48 -5.69
C ALA A 305 6.94 -7.94 -6.17
N ALA A 306 8.04 -8.59 -6.54
CA ALA A 306 8.02 -9.95 -7.06
C ALA A 306 7.49 -10.97 -6.03
N GLY A 307 7.99 -10.93 -4.79
CA GLY A 307 7.51 -11.82 -3.74
C GLY A 307 6.06 -11.57 -3.36
N THR A 308 5.62 -10.31 -3.42
CA THR A 308 4.22 -9.91 -3.21
C THR A 308 3.33 -10.45 -4.31
N SER A 309 3.68 -10.25 -5.60
CA SER A 309 2.93 -10.81 -6.73
C SER A 309 2.83 -12.33 -6.67
N ALA A 310 3.94 -13.01 -6.33
CA ALA A 310 3.96 -14.47 -6.20
C ALA A 310 3.06 -14.99 -5.06
N PHE A 311 2.91 -14.22 -3.98
CA PHE A 311 2.01 -14.55 -2.88
C PHE A 311 0.54 -14.29 -3.24
N LEU A 312 0.24 -13.15 -3.85
CA LEU A 312 -1.12 -12.79 -4.27
C LEU A 312 -1.65 -13.68 -5.40
N GLY A 313 -0.77 -14.31 -6.19
CA GLY A 313 -1.15 -15.24 -7.25
C GLY A 313 -1.90 -16.49 -6.79
N SER A 314 -1.86 -16.83 -5.49
CA SER A 314 -2.65 -17.92 -4.89
C SER A 314 -3.88 -17.43 -4.11
N ALA A 315 -4.17 -16.13 -4.10
CA ALA A 315 -5.33 -15.60 -3.41
C ALA A 315 -6.64 -15.96 -4.13
N THR A 316 -7.71 -16.19 -3.36
CA THR A 316 -9.07 -16.33 -3.91
C THR A 316 -9.88 -15.06 -3.69
N PHE A 317 -10.83 -14.80 -4.57
CA PHE A 317 -11.51 -13.51 -4.68
C PHE A 317 -12.97 -13.63 -4.25
N ASN A 318 -13.46 -12.66 -3.47
CA ASN A 318 -14.88 -12.53 -3.15
C ASN A 318 -15.53 -11.54 -4.13
N GLU A 319 -16.26 -12.07 -5.13
CA GLU A 319 -16.94 -11.26 -6.15
C GLU A 319 -18.04 -10.34 -5.58
N THR A 320 -18.58 -10.64 -4.41
CA THR A 320 -19.65 -9.82 -3.81
C THR A 320 -19.11 -8.50 -3.28
N ASN A 321 -18.06 -8.55 -2.46
CA ASN A 321 -17.58 -7.37 -1.73
C ASN A 321 -16.15 -6.94 -2.09
N GLY A 322 -15.45 -7.68 -2.95
CA GLY A 322 -14.11 -7.35 -3.44
C GLY A 322 -12.93 -7.82 -2.55
N THR A 323 -13.20 -8.47 -1.43
CA THR A 323 -12.13 -8.90 -0.50
C THR A 323 -11.36 -10.10 -1.04
N LEU A 324 -10.10 -10.24 -0.61
CA LEU A 324 -9.24 -11.37 -0.94
C LEU A 324 -9.12 -12.32 0.26
N ASN A 325 -9.03 -13.61 -0.02
CA ASN A 325 -8.57 -14.60 0.95
C ASN A 325 -7.15 -15.02 0.58
N LEU A 326 -6.19 -14.75 1.48
CA LEU A 326 -4.77 -14.98 1.25
C LEU A 326 -4.36 -16.38 1.73
N ASP A 327 -3.63 -17.11 0.90
CA ASP A 327 -3.15 -18.46 1.21
C ASP A 327 -1.79 -18.44 1.94
N TYR A 328 -1.80 -18.18 3.25
CA TYR A 328 -0.59 -18.22 4.09
C TYR A 328 0.09 -19.60 4.15
N ALA A 329 -0.57 -20.68 3.70
CA ALA A 329 -0.01 -22.02 3.67
C ALA A 329 0.75 -22.33 2.36
N THR A 330 0.73 -21.41 1.39
CA THR A 330 1.40 -21.59 0.10
C THR A 330 2.87 -22.00 0.26
N LYS A 331 3.31 -22.92 -0.60
CA LYS A 331 4.71 -23.38 -0.70
C LYS A 331 5.42 -22.79 -1.92
N ASN A 332 4.86 -21.73 -2.51
CA ASN A 332 5.54 -21.04 -3.61
C ASN A 332 6.89 -20.48 -3.11
N PRO A 333 8.04 -20.94 -3.64
CA PRO A 333 9.36 -20.55 -3.15
C PRO A 333 9.67 -19.06 -3.37
N VAL A 334 8.92 -18.36 -4.21
CA VAL A 334 9.06 -16.93 -4.48
C VAL A 334 8.20 -16.08 -3.53
N ALA A 335 7.15 -16.65 -2.93
CA ALA A 335 6.18 -15.89 -2.16
C ALA A 335 6.80 -15.24 -0.91
N TYR A 336 6.53 -13.94 -0.74
CA TYR A 336 6.78 -13.19 0.48
C TYR A 336 5.45 -13.06 1.23
N LEU A 337 5.30 -13.80 2.34
CA LEU A 337 4.00 -14.02 3.00
C LEU A 337 3.46 -12.81 3.80
N LEU A 338 4.22 -11.72 3.87
CA LEU A 338 3.73 -10.41 4.33
C LEU A 338 3.44 -9.45 3.16
N GLY A 339 3.36 -9.97 1.93
CA GLY A 339 2.79 -9.27 0.80
C GLY A 339 1.28 -9.12 0.97
N SER A 340 0.71 -7.97 0.65
CA SER A 340 -0.73 -7.79 0.68
C SER A 340 -1.21 -6.75 -0.32
N THR A 341 -2.52 -6.67 -0.45
CA THR A 341 -3.19 -5.56 -1.13
C THR A 341 -3.74 -4.59 -0.11
N SER A 342 -3.72 -3.31 -0.43
CA SER A 342 -4.54 -2.35 0.28
C SER A 342 -5.79 -2.05 -0.56
N TYR A 343 -6.93 -1.97 0.12
CA TYR A 343 -8.24 -1.81 -0.50
C TYR A 343 -8.62 -0.34 -0.56
N ALA A 344 -8.93 0.16 -1.76
CA ALA A 344 -9.78 1.33 -1.87
C ALA A 344 -11.20 0.93 -1.46
N LEU A 345 -11.75 1.61 -0.48
CA LEU A 345 -13.14 1.48 -0.03
C LEU A 345 -13.97 2.48 -0.82
N VAL A 346 -14.90 1.99 -1.61
CA VAL A 346 -15.77 2.81 -2.48
C VAL A 346 -17.20 2.29 -2.44
N LEU A 347 -18.15 3.09 -2.90
CA LEU A 347 -19.56 2.72 -2.93
C LEU A 347 -20.01 2.33 -4.34
N THR A 348 -20.95 1.39 -4.43
CA THR A 348 -21.63 1.08 -5.70
C THR A 348 -22.71 2.10 -6.06
N ASN A 349 -23.12 2.94 -5.11
CA ASN A 349 -24.07 4.02 -5.34
C ASN A 349 -23.69 5.26 -4.53
N TYR A 350 -23.16 6.25 -5.22
CA TYR A 350 -22.86 7.57 -4.69
C TYR A 350 -24.06 8.52 -4.87
N PRO A 351 -24.35 9.38 -3.87
CA PRO A 351 -25.36 10.43 -4.01
C PRO A 351 -25.02 11.45 -5.11
N ASN A 352 -23.73 11.79 -5.25
CA ASN A 352 -23.24 12.69 -6.29
C ASN A 352 -22.63 11.88 -7.44
N LYS A 353 -23.24 11.96 -8.64
CA LYS A 353 -22.81 11.22 -9.83
C LYS A 353 -21.50 11.72 -10.45
N GLU A 354 -21.19 13.01 -10.32
CA GLU A 354 -19.90 13.55 -10.76
C GLU A 354 -18.76 13.00 -9.89
N LYS A 355 -18.97 12.93 -8.56
CA LYS A 355 -18.05 12.28 -7.63
C LYS A 355 -17.90 10.79 -7.92
N ALA A 356 -18.99 10.09 -8.21
CA ALA A 356 -18.95 8.68 -8.60
C ALA A 356 -18.04 8.45 -9.82
N ALA A 357 -18.24 9.26 -10.86
CA ALA A 357 -17.44 9.20 -12.08
C ALA A 357 -15.96 9.53 -11.83
N ALA A 358 -15.67 10.55 -11.00
CA ALA A 358 -14.32 10.91 -10.63
C ALA A 358 -13.61 9.83 -9.79
N VAL A 359 -14.30 9.22 -8.81
CA VAL A 359 -13.76 8.09 -8.03
C VAL A 359 -13.47 6.90 -8.94
N LYS A 360 -14.39 6.54 -9.85
CA LYS A 360 -14.19 5.47 -10.83
C LYS A 360 -12.96 5.73 -11.71
N LYS A 361 -12.80 6.98 -12.18
CA LYS A 361 -11.65 7.42 -12.97
C LYS A 361 -10.34 7.31 -12.16
N LEU A 362 -10.34 7.75 -10.89
CA LEU A 362 -9.19 7.64 -10.00
C LEU A 362 -8.81 6.18 -9.76
N MET A 363 -9.76 5.31 -9.42
CA MET A 363 -9.46 3.89 -9.17
C MET A 363 -8.96 3.16 -10.41
N THR A 364 -9.47 3.52 -11.59
CA THR A 364 -8.95 3.04 -12.87
C THR A 364 -7.50 3.47 -13.07
N PHE A 365 -7.18 4.75 -12.83
CA PHE A 365 -5.82 5.26 -12.96
C PHE A 365 -4.85 4.63 -11.95
N VAL A 366 -5.29 4.43 -10.70
CA VAL A 366 -4.48 3.76 -9.67
C VAL A 366 -4.11 2.34 -10.09
N LEU A 367 -5.09 1.56 -10.58
CA LEU A 367 -4.87 0.21 -11.08
C LEU A 367 -3.98 0.18 -12.33
N ASP A 368 -4.27 1.04 -13.30
CA ASP A 368 -3.70 0.94 -14.64
C ASP A 368 -2.29 1.57 -14.73
N GLU A 369 -2.02 2.63 -13.95
CA GLU A 369 -0.87 3.52 -14.18
C GLU A 369 0.09 3.65 -12.99
N CYS A 370 -0.38 3.76 -11.75
CA CYS A 370 0.48 4.22 -10.64
C CYS A 370 1.71 3.30 -10.42
N ALA A 371 1.52 2.01 -10.16
CA ALA A 371 2.66 1.09 -9.93
C ALA A 371 3.59 0.96 -11.16
N LYS A 372 3.06 1.10 -12.39
CA LYS A 372 3.86 1.02 -13.62
C LYS A 372 4.74 2.25 -13.82
N ARG A 373 4.23 3.44 -13.46
CA ARG A 373 4.96 4.71 -13.58
C ARG A 373 6.01 4.90 -12.50
N PHE A 374 5.79 4.32 -11.32
CA PHE A 374 6.65 4.48 -10.15
C PHE A 374 7.24 3.15 -9.65
N PRO A 375 7.98 2.40 -10.50
CA PRO A 375 8.49 1.07 -10.13
C PRO A 375 9.50 1.12 -8.97
N ALA A 376 10.13 2.26 -8.73
CA ALA A 376 11.09 2.45 -7.63
C ALA A 376 10.45 2.38 -6.23
N THR A 377 9.12 2.48 -6.12
CA THR A 377 8.39 2.32 -4.86
C THR A 377 8.21 0.85 -4.47
N GLU A 378 8.63 -0.09 -5.34
CA GLU A 378 8.51 -1.55 -5.12
C GLU A 378 7.07 -2.05 -4.89
N PHE A 379 6.06 -1.24 -5.23
CA PHE A 379 4.68 -1.69 -5.31
C PHE A 379 4.52 -2.65 -6.49
N ALA A 380 3.81 -3.75 -6.25
CA ALA A 380 3.53 -4.73 -7.27
C ALA A 380 2.52 -4.19 -8.27
N VAL A 381 2.86 -4.26 -9.56
CA VAL A 381 1.89 -4.09 -10.64
C VAL A 381 0.86 -5.21 -10.52
N ILE A 382 -0.41 -4.82 -10.42
CA ILE A 382 -1.55 -5.73 -10.43
C ILE A 382 -1.87 -6.09 -11.87
N ASP A 383 -1.78 -7.38 -12.17
CA ASP A 383 -2.02 -7.96 -13.50
C ASP A 383 -2.78 -9.30 -13.39
N GLY A 384 -2.99 -9.94 -14.56
CA GLY A 384 -3.69 -11.23 -14.65
C GLY A 384 -5.09 -11.20 -14.03
N ALA A 385 -5.45 -12.29 -13.34
CA ALA A 385 -6.78 -12.47 -12.78
C ALA A 385 -7.16 -11.40 -11.75
N LEU A 386 -6.20 -10.89 -10.96
CA LEU A 386 -6.46 -9.83 -9.98
C LEU A 386 -6.74 -8.48 -10.65
N TYR A 387 -6.10 -8.21 -11.79
CA TYR A 387 -6.42 -7.04 -12.60
C TYR A 387 -7.83 -7.12 -13.17
N ASP A 388 -8.19 -8.25 -13.80
CA ASP A 388 -9.54 -8.43 -14.38
C ASP A 388 -10.62 -8.35 -13.30
N PHE A 389 -10.35 -8.90 -12.12
CA PHE A 389 -11.20 -8.78 -10.95
C PHE A 389 -11.43 -7.31 -10.55
N ASN A 390 -10.37 -6.52 -10.43
CA ASN A 390 -10.48 -5.10 -10.11
C ASN A 390 -11.23 -4.31 -11.19
N LYS A 391 -11.04 -4.61 -12.49
CA LYS A 391 -11.80 -3.95 -13.57
C LYS A 391 -13.31 -4.19 -13.42
N ARG A 392 -13.73 -5.42 -13.05
CA ARG A 392 -15.14 -5.72 -12.76
C ARG A 392 -15.67 -4.96 -11.54
N LEU A 393 -14.87 -4.85 -10.47
CA LEU A 393 -15.25 -4.09 -9.28
C LEU A 393 -15.40 -2.59 -9.58
N ILE A 394 -14.42 -2.00 -10.27
CA ILE A 394 -14.44 -0.58 -10.68
C ILE A 394 -15.67 -0.28 -11.55
N ALA A 395 -16.09 -1.22 -12.41
CA ALA A 395 -17.27 -1.06 -13.24
C ALA A 395 -18.56 -0.84 -12.42
N ARG A 396 -18.62 -1.36 -11.19
CA ARG A 396 -19.77 -1.26 -10.26
C ARG A 396 -19.86 0.08 -9.52
N ILE A 397 -18.84 0.93 -9.59
CA ILE A 397 -18.89 2.28 -9.02
C ILE A 397 -19.88 3.11 -9.85
N GLY A 398 -20.87 3.72 -9.18
CA GLY A 398 -21.96 4.43 -9.84
C GLY A 398 -22.65 5.46 -8.96
#